data_AF-A0A177J974-F1
#
_entry.id   AF-A0A177J974-F1
#
_cell.length_a   1.000
_cell.length_b   1.000
_cell.length_c   1.000
_cell.angle_alpha   90.00
_cell.angle_beta   90.00
_cell.angle_gamma   90.00
#
_symmetry.space_group_name_H-M   'P 1'
#
loop_
_entity.id
_entity.type
_entity.pdbx_description
1 polymer ?
#
loop_
_entity_poly.entity_id
_entity_poly.type
_entity_poly.pdbx_seq_one_letter_code
_entity_poly.pdbx_strand_id
1 'polypeptide(L)'
;MDETQASDAAAEAAEATPDSRPELPPFVTATKPASDLRARIQEAGGLSLDRLPMLSVVFDRLATACSDAAKHFAASSTFYSLSGVESGRFGEFLDAYDANAVVGIFHAAEWDGHVLVGLDRDFLYTMVEVLFGSDGSEPPVEDERTFSAIELRIAQMVFEQVGKALESSFGLVSQTAFRLERTETRMEFAVIGRRSNKAVQAKFLLQALNRGGEMFLIIPQTVLNPLRPALAKVLTGESAARDPRWAQQIAAEVQKTTVRLRAVLEERHLTLGEIAGLKVGQVLTLDATPATRIKLEGNDRPLFWCRAGQSQGAYVLRVEDAINPEKEGGHGLLG
;
A
#
# COMPACT_ATOMS: atom_id res chain seq x y z
N MET A 1 -79.25 -9.06 28.18
CA MET A 1 -77.91 -8.49 27.95
C MET A 1 -78.00 -7.80 26.60
N ASP A 2 -78.82 -6.77 26.54
CA ASP A 2 -78.46 -5.36 26.80
C ASP A 2 -77.61 -4.81 25.66
N GLU A 3 -78.22 -4.04 24.74
CA GLU A 3 -78.48 -2.58 24.84
C GLU A 3 -77.28 -1.85 24.18
N THR A 4 -77.34 -0.89 23.23
CA THR A 4 -78.35 0.14 22.90
C THR A 4 -77.96 0.85 21.58
N GLN A 5 -78.98 1.21 20.78
CA GLN A 5 -79.16 2.41 19.89
C GLN A 5 -78.15 2.75 18.76
N ALA A 6 -78.66 2.89 17.51
CA ALA A 6 -79.14 4.12 16.83
C ALA A 6 -77.98 4.95 16.24
N SER A 7 -78.04 5.56 15.05
CA SER A 7 -79.11 6.35 14.45
C SER A 7 -78.86 6.55 12.95
N ASP A 8 -79.98 6.74 12.28
CA ASP A 8 -80.33 7.23 10.96
C ASP A 8 -79.51 8.41 10.34
N ALA A 9 -79.73 8.57 9.04
CA ALA A 9 -79.78 9.82 8.25
C ALA A 9 -78.55 10.31 7.45
N ALA A 10 -78.74 10.20 6.12
CA ALA A 10 -78.81 11.31 5.16
C ALA A 10 -77.55 12.06 4.65
N ALA A 11 -77.45 12.00 3.31
CA ALA A 11 -77.30 13.13 2.38
C ALA A 11 -75.92 13.75 2.08
N GLU A 12 -75.75 13.88 0.75
CA GLU A 12 -75.23 15.05 0.02
C GLU A 12 -73.77 15.07 -0.47
N ALA A 13 -73.70 14.77 -1.77
CA ALA A 13 -72.88 15.34 -2.84
C ALA A 13 -71.85 16.44 -2.53
N ALA A 14 -70.63 16.25 -3.03
CA ALA A 14 -69.74 17.23 -3.66
C ALA A 14 -68.42 16.49 -3.95
N GLU A 15 -67.62 16.67 -5.00
CA GLU A 15 -67.63 17.46 -6.23
C GLU A 15 -66.34 16.99 -6.95
N ALA A 16 -66.40 16.78 -8.26
CA ALA A 16 -65.24 16.33 -9.03
C ALA A 16 -64.31 17.50 -9.37
N THR A 17 -62.99 17.32 -9.25
CA THR A 17 -61.95 18.08 -9.99
C THR A 17 -60.60 17.32 -9.93
N PRO A 18 -59.64 17.55 -10.83
CA PRO A 18 -59.14 16.50 -11.72
C PRO A 18 -57.62 16.26 -11.59
N ASP A 19 -57.16 15.22 -12.28
CA ASP A 19 -55.81 15.06 -12.85
C ASP A 19 -54.60 15.21 -11.89
N SER A 20 -54.17 14.09 -11.33
CA SER A 20 -52.82 13.93 -10.77
C SER A 20 -52.07 12.83 -11.51
N ARG A 21 -51.33 13.22 -12.56
CA ARG A 21 -50.23 12.40 -13.08
C ARG A 21 -49.23 12.11 -11.94
N PRO A 22 -48.70 10.88 -11.83
CA PRO A 22 -47.65 10.61 -10.86
C PRO A 22 -46.36 11.31 -11.31
N GLU A 23 -45.87 12.28 -10.52
CA GLU A 23 -44.53 12.83 -10.67
C GLU A 23 -43.50 11.73 -10.39
N LEU A 24 -42.66 11.45 -11.38
CA LEU A 24 -41.47 10.61 -11.22
C LEU A 24 -40.44 11.40 -10.37
N PRO A 25 -39.73 10.74 -9.44
CA PRO A 25 -38.70 11.41 -8.67
C PRO A 25 -37.55 11.85 -9.58
N PRO A 26 -36.85 12.96 -9.26
CA PRO A 26 -35.74 13.43 -10.07
C PRO A 26 -34.60 12.43 -10.06
N PHE A 27 -34.13 12.03 -11.24
CA PHE A 27 -32.87 11.30 -11.41
C PHE A 27 -31.71 12.21 -10.96
N VAL A 28 -31.25 12.01 -9.73
CA VAL A 28 -30.01 12.60 -9.23
C VAL A 28 -28.84 11.80 -9.82
N THR A 29 -28.33 12.24 -10.96
CA THR A 29 -27.06 11.75 -11.49
C THR A 29 -25.93 12.35 -10.65
N ALA A 30 -25.53 11.66 -9.58
CA ALA A 30 -24.36 12.01 -8.80
C ALA A 30 -23.08 11.72 -9.62
N THR A 31 -22.63 12.71 -10.39
CA THR A 31 -21.34 12.66 -11.08
C THR A 31 -20.22 12.78 -10.04
N LYS A 32 -19.70 11.64 -9.60
CA LYS A 32 -18.54 11.54 -8.68
C LYS A 32 -17.28 12.06 -9.39
N PRO A 33 -16.41 12.88 -8.75
CA PRO A 33 -15.27 13.51 -9.42
C PRO A 33 -14.20 12.49 -9.85
N ALA A 34 -13.50 12.79 -10.95
CA ALA A 34 -12.51 11.97 -11.64
C ALA A 34 -11.25 11.57 -10.82
N SER A 35 -11.14 11.97 -9.54
CA SER A 35 -10.08 11.53 -8.63
C SER A 35 -10.20 10.06 -8.22
N ASP A 36 -11.38 9.44 -8.40
CA ASP A 36 -11.68 8.07 -7.96
C ASP A 36 -11.08 6.99 -8.90
N LEU A 37 -10.85 7.30 -10.19
CA LEU A 37 -10.41 6.31 -11.17
C LEU A 37 -8.93 5.90 -10.99
N ARG A 38 -8.05 6.85 -10.66
CA ARG A 38 -6.64 6.55 -10.36
C ARG A 38 -6.52 5.70 -9.09
N ALA A 39 -7.31 5.99 -8.06
CA ALA A 39 -7.36 5.23 -6.82
C ALA A 39 -7.86 3.80 -7.07
N ARG A 40 -8.95 3.63 -7.82
CA ARG A 40 -9.49 2.29 -8.15
C ARG A 40 -8.57 1.46 -9.05
N ILE A 41 -7.81 2.07 -9.95
CA ILE A 41 -6.79 1.38 -10.76
C ILE A 41 -5.58 0.97 -9.89
N GLN A 42 -5.20 1.78 -8.91
CA GLN A 42 -4.15 1.44 -7.94
C GLN A 42 -4.59 0.35 -6.94
N GLU A 43 -5.88 0.28 -6.61
CA GLU A 43 -6.46 -0.80 -5.81
C GLU A 43 -6.55 -2.12 -6.60
N ALA A 44 -6.90 -2.05 -7.89
CA ALA A 44 -7.01 -3.23 -8.75
C ALA A 44 -5.67 -3.93 -9.04
N GLY A 45 -4.54 -3.21 -8.97
CA GLY A 45 -3.20 -3.73 -9.25
C GLY A 45 -2.62 -4.72 -8.23
N GLY A 46 -3.35 -5.02 -7.15
CA GLY A 46 -2.83 -5.89 -6.09
C GLY A 46 -1.65 -5.28 -5.32
N LEU A 47 -1.11 -6.03 -4.38
CA LEU A 47 0.16 -5.71 -3.74
C LEU A 47 1.28 -6.17 -4.65
N SER A 48 1.95 -5.25 -5.33
CA SER A 48 3.31 -5.52 -5.79
C SER A 48 4.23 -5.06 -4.67
N LEU A 49 4.87 -6.00 -3.96
CA LEU A 49 5.83 -5.68 -2.90
C LEU A 49 6.95 -4.75 -3.41
N ASP A 50 7.31 -4.87 -4.69
CA ASP A 50 8.23 -3.97 -5.41
C ASP A 50 7.83 -2.49 -5.39
N ARG A 51 6.56 -2.17 -5.10
CA ARG A 51 6.03 -0.80 -5.03
C ARG A 51 6.03 -0.23 -3.61
N LEU A 52 6.48 -1.00 -2.62
CA LEU A 52 6.55 -0.59 -1.20
C LEU A 52 7.97 -0.79 -0.64
N PRO A 53 8.99 -0.13 -1.21
CA PRO A 53 10.40 -0.32 -0.81
C PRO A 53 10.67 0.07 0.64
N MET A 54 9.87 0.94 1.25
CA MET A 54 10.02 1.24 2.68
C MET A 54 9.59 0.09 3.58
N LEU A 55 8.73 -0.82 3.11
CA LEU A 55 8.23 -1.89 3.95
C LEU A 55 9.33 -2.87 4.34
N SER A 56 10.23 -3.21 3.40
CA SER A 56 11.43 -4.01 3.71
C SER A 56 12.35 -3.28 4.69
N VAL A 57 12.58 -1.98 4.50
CA VAL A 57 13.39 -1.16 5.42
C VAL A 57 12.80 -1.13 6.84
N VAL A 58 11.48 -1.03 6.96
CA VAL A 58 10.80 -1.10 8.27
C VAL A 58 10.99 -2.48 8.90
N PHE A 59 10.91 -3.56 8.12
CA PHE A 59 11.14 -4.91 8.65
C PHE A 59 12.59 -5.16 9.06
N ASP A 60 13.58 -4.68 8.30
CA ASP A 60 14.99 -4.75 8.71
C ASP A 60 15.23 -3.99 10.03
N ARG A 61 14.58 -2.82 10.18
CA ARG A 61 14.59 -2.07 11.43
C ARG A 61 13.92 -2.82 12.57
N LEU A 62 12.82 -3.52 12.30
CA LEU A 62 12.14 -4.35 13.28
C LEU A 62 13.05 -5.48 13.78
N ALA A 63 13.75 -6.18 12.88
CA ALA A 63 14.72 -7.20 13.25
C ALA A 63 15.83 -6.63 14.15
N THR A 64 16.35 -5.45 13.78
CA THR A 64 17.38 -4.76 14.58
C THR A 64 16.84 -4.37 15.97
N ALA A 65 15.65 -3.77 16.03
CA ALA A 65 15.02 -3.35 17.29
C ALA A 65 14.70 -4.55 18.21
N CYS A 66 14.23 -5.68 17.66
CA CYS A 66 14.01 -6.91 18.42
C CYS A 66 15.33 -7.47 18.97
N SER A 67 16.41 -7.47 18.18
CA SER A 67 17.73 -7.91 18.64
C SER A 67 18.25 -7.04 19.80
N ASP A 68 18.07 -5.72 19.71
CA ASP A 68 18.49 -4.80 20.77
C ASP A 68 17.63 -4.92 22.03
N ALA A 69 16.32 -5.14 21.88
CA ALA A 69 15.43 -5.39 23.02
C ALA A 69 15.82 -6.70 23.73
N ALA A 70 16.12 -7.76 22.97
CA ALA A 70 16.51 -9.06 23.51
C ALA A 70 17.73 -8.99 24.44
N LYS A 71 18.73 -8.16 24.12
CA LYS A 71 19.94 -7.97 24.94
C LYS A 71 19.67 -7.55 26.39
N HIS A 72 18.52 -6.93 26.67
CA HIS A 72 18.20 -6.43 28.00
C HIS A 72 17.66 -7.51 28.96
N PHE A 73 17.21 -8.64 28.42
CA PHE A 73 16.59 -9.71 29.22
C PHE A 73 17.16 -11.11 28.93
N ALA A 74 17.87 -11.30 27.82
CA ALA A 74 18.57 -12.52 27.48
C ALA A 74 19.98 -12.54 28.10
N ALA A 75 20.36 -13.67 28.70
CA ALA A 75 21.75 -13.87 29.15
C ALA A 75 22.71 -14.07 27.96
N SER A 76 22.21 -14.65 26.88
CA SER A 76 22.98 -14.98 25.68
C SER A 76 22.67 -14.05 24.50
N SER A 77 23.65 -13.84 23.63
CA SER A 77 23.48 -13.01 22.43
C SER A 77 22.46 -13.64 21.49
N THR A 78 21.45 -12.85 21.13
CA THR A 78 20.34 -13.25 20.28
C THR A 78 20.31 -12.37 19.04
N PHE A 79 20.25 -12.98 17.87
CA PHE A 79 20.25 -12.27 16.59
C PHE A 79 18.93 -12.52 15.85
N TYR A 80 18.33 -11.45 15.34
CA TYR A 80 17.17 -11.51 14.47
C TYR A 80 17.58 -11.06 13.07
N SER A 81 17.11 -11.78 12.05
CA SER A 81 17.33 -11.42 10.65
C SER A 81 16.03 -11.54 9.86
N LEU A 82 15.81 -10.64 8.91
CA LEU A 82 14.70 -10.75 7.97
C LEU A 82 15.01 -11.88 6.97
N SER A 83 14.18 -12.92 6.96
CA SER A 83 14.30 -14.06 6.04
C SER A 83 13.64 -13.77 4.70
N GLY A 84 12.43 -13.19 4.75
CA GLY A 84 11.67 -12.91 3.54
C GLY A 84 10.37 -12.17 3.80
N VAL A 85 9.81 -11.63 2.71
CA VAL A 85 8.53 -10.94 2.69
C VAL A 85 7.70 -11.50 1.55
N GLU A 86 6.49 -11.95 1.87
CA GLU A 86 5.60 -12.61 0.92
C GLU A 86 4.22 -11.94 0.93
N SER A 87 3.51 -12.00 -0.20
CA SER A 87 2.13 -11.56 -0.30
C SER A 87 1.24 -12.75 -0.63
N GLY A 88 0.14 -12.89 0.11
CA GLY A 88 -0.74 -14.04 -0.01
C GLY A 88 -2.08 -13.78 0.64
N ARG A 89 -2.87 -14.84 0.84
CA ARG A 89 -4.11 -14.74 1.61
C ARG A 89 -3.82 -14.96 3.09
N PHE A 90 -4.52 -14.20 3.93
CA PHE A 90 -4.36 -14.27 5.37
C PHE A 90 -4.59 -15.70 5.91
N GLY A 91 -5.58 -16.42 5.37
CA GLY A 91 -5.86 -17.79 5.76
C GLY A 91 -4.74 -18.78 5.46
N GLU A 92 -4.05 -18.63 4.32
CA GLU A 92 -2.94 -19.50 3.90
C GLU A 92 -1.74 -19.34 4.84
N PHE A 93 -1.46 -18.09 5.27
CA PHE A 93 -0.41 -17.84 6.25
C PHE A 93 -0.73 -18.44 7.62
N LEU A 94 -1.99 -18.39 8.07
CA LEU A 94 -2.38 -19.00 9.33
C LEU A 94 -2.28 -20.53 9.31
N ASP A 95 -2.68 -21.15 8.20
CA ASP A 95 -2.64 -22.62 8.06
C ASP A 95 -1.21 -23.16 8.15
N ALA A 96 -0.20 -22.39 7.76
CA ALA A 96 1.20 -22.78 7.82
C ALA A 96 1.73 -23.01 9.25
N TYR A 97 1.06 -22.45 10.27
CA TYR A 97 1.49 -22.54 11.68
C TYR A 97 0.47 -23.21 12.59
N ASP A 98 -0.49 -23.94 12.03
CA ASP A 98 -1.53 -24.58 12.84
C ASP A 98 -0.91 -25.51 13.91
N ALA A 99 -1.33 -25.33 15.16
CA ALA A 99 -0.79 -25.97 16.37
C ALA A 99 0.72 -25.79 16.68
N ASN A 100 1.47 -25.06 15.85
CA ASN A 100 2.93 -24.93 15.97
C ASN A 100 3.43 -23.52 16.33
N ALA A 101 2.52 -22.59 16.60
CA ALA A 101 2.87 -21.24 17.01
C ALA A 101 1.95 -20.68 18.09
N VAL A 102 2.47 -19.71 18.83
CA VAL A 102 1.68 -18.80 19.64
C VAL A 102 1.61 -17.47 18.90
N VAL A 103 0.42 -16.86 18.85
CA VAL A 103 0.20 -15.60 18.12
C VAL A 103 -0.36 -14.52 19.03
N GLY A 104 0.22 -13.34 18.95
CA GLY A 104 -0.23 -12.11 19.58
C GLY A 104 -0.98 -11.24 18.57
N ILE A 105 -2.20 -10.85 18.91
CA ILE A 105 -2.99 -9.90 18.13
C ILE A 105 -2.75 -8.50 18.69
N PHE A 106 -2.24 -7.60 17.85
CA PHE A 106 -1.97 -6.21 18.21
C PHE A 106 -2.98 -5.29 17.57
N HIS A 107 -3.56 -4.38 18.35
CA HIS A 107 -4.35 -3.28 17.84
C HIS A 107 -3.45 -2.07 17.57
N ALA A 108 -3.53 -1.55 16.34
CA ALA A 108 -2.83 -0.36 15.88
C ALA A 108 -3.81 0.81 15.83
N ALA A 109 -3.77 1.67 16.86
CA ALA A 109 -4.82 2.67 17.10
C ALA A 109 -5.02 3.67 15.95
N GLU A 110 -3.94 4.16 15.35
CA GLU A 110 -3.99 5.15 14.27
C GLU A 110 -4.35 4.54 12.90
N TRP A 111 -4.30 3.22 12.78
CA TRP A 111 -4.59 2.52 11.53
C TRP A 111 -6.00 1.94 11.52
N ASP A 112 -6.71 2.05 12.65
CA ASP A 112 -8.03 1.46 12.87
C ASP A 112 -8.06 -0.03 12.45
N GLY A 113 -7.09 -0.79 12.94
CA GLY A 113 -6.91 -2.17 12.52
C GLY A 113 -5.98 -2.99 13.40
N HIS A 114 -5.92 -4.28 13.08
CA HIS A 114 -5.09 -5.24 13.80
C HIS A 114 -3.96 -5.77 12.94
N VAL A 115 -2.86 -6.13 13.59
CA VAL A 115 -1.74 -6.89 13.03
C VAL A 115 -1.49 -8.11 13.89
N LEU A 116 -0.92 -9.15 13.29
CA LEU A 116 -0.66 -10.41 13.99
C LEU A 116 0.83 -10.68 14.00
N VAL A 117 1.38 -10.97 15.17
CA VAL A 117 2.75 -11.49 15.32
C VAL A 117 2.65 -12.91 15.83
N GLY A 118 3.37 -13.83 15.22
CA GLY A 118 3.49 -15.21 15.69
C GLY A 118 4.91 -15.58 16.00
N LEU A 119 5.04 -16.49 16.97
CA LEU A 119 6.28 -17.12 17.39
C LEU A 119 6.08 -18.62 17.26
N ASP A 120 6.90 -19.27 16.44
CA ASP A 120 6.86 -20.72 16.33
C ASP A 120 7.40 -21.40 17.61
N ARG A 121 7.23 -22.72 17.67
CA ARG A 121 7.68 -23.52 18.82
C ARG A 121 9.20 -23.42 19.03
N ASP A 122 9.97 -23.50 17.96
CA ASP A 122 11.44 -23.45 18.01
C ASP A 122 11.92 -22.11 18.57
N PHE A 123 11.28 -21.01 18.20
CA PHE A 123 11.52 -19.68 18.75
C PHE A 123 11.29 -19.68 20.27
N LEU A 124 10.16 -20.21 20.72
CA LEU A 124 9.84 -20.22 22.15
C LEU A 124 10.79 -21.11 22.94
N TYR A 125 11.19 -22.27 22.41
CA TYR A 125 12.13 -23.17 23.07
C TYR A 125 13.53 -22.57 23.13
N THR A 126 13.99 -21.96 22.04
CA THR A 126 15.24 -21.19 22.02
C THR A 126 15.19 -20.05 23.04
N MET A 127 14.06 -19.34 23.15
CA MET A 127 13.91 -18.27 24.13
C MET A 127 13.90 -18.77 25.58
N VAL A 128 13.27 -19.92 25.86
CA VAL A 128 13.35 -20.59 27.17
C VAL A 128 14.82 -20.85 27.51
N GLU A 129 15.57 -21.46 26.60
CA GLU A 129 16.97 -21.78 26.87
C GLU A 129 17.84 -20.55 27.10
N VAL A 130 17.65 -19.50 26.30
CA VAL A 130 18.36 -18.23 26.43
C VAL A 130 18.05 -17.53 27.77
N LEU A 131 16.80 -17.58 28.22
CA LEU A 131 16.36 -16.95 29.47
C LEU A 131 16.82 -17.70 30.72
N PHE A 132 16.90 -19.03 30.64
CA PHE A 132 17.27 -19.90 31.75
C PHE A 132 18.77 -20.26 31.77
N GLY A 133 19.56 -19.69 30.84
CA GLY A 133 21.02 -19.77 30.87
C GLY A 133 21.60 -21.09 30.34
N SER A 134 20.90 -21.72 29.40
CA SER A 134 21.44 -22.86 28.64
C SER A 134 22.73 -22.46 27.90
N ASP A 135 23.64 -23.42 27.76
CA ASP A 135 24.86 -23.28 26.95
C ASP A 135 24.68 -23.82 25.52
N GLY A 136 23.49 -24.36 25.19
CA GLY A 136 23.16 -24.91 23.87
C GLY A 136 23.89 -26.22 23.54
N SER A 137 24.47 -26.90 24.54
CA SER A 137 25.23 -28.15 24.33
C SER A 137 24.32 -29.36 24.09
N GLU A 138 23.11 -29.34 24.64
CA GLU A 138 22.11 -30.41 24.48
C GLU A 138 21.33 -30.25 23.17
N PRO A 139 20.95 -31.38 22.52
CA PRO A 139 20.13 -31.35 21.33
C PRO A 139 18.76 -30.71 21.61
N PRO A 140 18.16 -30.01 20.63
CA PRO A 140 16.82 -29.45 20.77
C PRO A 140 15.79 -30.51 21.14
N VAL A 141 14.90 -30.16 22.06
CA VAL A 141 13.77 -31.01 22.40
C VAL A 141 12.68 -30.82 21.35
N GLU A 142 12.42 -31.85 20.57
CA GLU A 142 11.26 -31.89 19.68
C GLU A 142 10.09 -32.55 20.43
N ASP A 143 9.12 -31.74 20.84
CA ASP A 143 7.91 -32.20 21.53
C ASP A 143 6.67 -31.49 20.95
N GLU A 144 5.76 -32.25 20.34
CA GLU A 144 4.50 -31.77 19.75
C GLU A 144 3.38 -31.59 20.78
N ARG A 145 3.72 -31.38 22.06
CA ARG A 145 2.73 -31.10 23.12
C ARG A 145 2.12 -29.70 23.02
N THR A 146 0.99 -29.49 23.68
CA THR A 146 0.47 -28.15 23.93
C THR A 146 1.45 -27.28 24.73
N PHE A 147 1.49 -25.99 24.43
CA PHE A 147 2.38 -25.05 25.11
C PHE A 147 2.14 -25.02 26.63
N SER A 148 3.22 -25.03 27.39
CA SER A 148 3.18 -24.93 28.85
C SER A 148 2.91 -23.49 29.31
N ALA A 149 2.52 -23.32 30.58
CA ALA A 149 2.29 -22.00 31.15
C ALA A 149 3.55 -21.12 31.13
N ILE A 150 4.75 -21.72 31.21
CA ILE A 150 6.04 -21.02 31.14
C ILE A 150 6.27 -20.50 29.72
N GLU A 151 6.07 -21.35 28.72
CA GLU A 151 6.20 -20.99 27.29
C GLU A 151 5.24 -19.85 26.92
N LEU A 152 3.99 -19.92 27.39
CA LEU A 152 3.01 -18.85 27.19
C LEU A 152 3.39 -17.53 27.88
N ARG A 153 3.98 -17.59 29.08
CA ARG A 153 4.46 -16.42 29.81
C ARG A 153 5.63 -15.76 29.09
N ILE A 154 6.53 -16.56 28.51
CA ILE A 154 7.65 -16.08 27.70
C ILE A 154 7.13 -15.46 26.40
N ALA A 155 6.19 -16.11 25.71
CA ALA A 155 5.55 -15.55 24.52
C ALA A 155 4.95 -14.16 24.80
N GLN A 156 4.20 -14.03 25.89
CA GLN A 156 3.62 -12.75 26.33
C GLN A 156 4.70 -11.67 26.53
N MET A 157 5.79 -12.00 27.22
CA MET A 157 6.90 -11.07 27.44
C MET A 157 7.56 -10.65 26.13
N VAL A 158 7.79 -11.60 25.20
CA VAL A 158 8.35 -11.31 23.88
C VAL A 158 7.40 -10.42 23.08
N PHE A 159 6.10 -10.70 23.07
CA PHE A 159 5.11 -9.87 22.38
C PHE A 159 5.10 -8.43 22.88
N GLU A 160 5.22 -8.19 24.19
CA GLU A 160 5.31 -6.83 24.73
C GLU A 160 6.54 -6.07 24.21
N GLN A 161 7.67 -6.75 24.00
CA GLN A 161 8.87 -6.15 23.41
C GLN A 161 8.73 -5.93 21.92
N VAL A 162 8.16 -6.90 21.20
CA VAL A 162 7.88 -6.77 19.76
C VAL A 162 6.90 -5.63 19.50
N GLY A 163 5.90 -5.40 20.35
CA GLY A 163 4.99 -4.25 20.24
C GLY A 163 5.73 -2.91 20.27
N LYS A 164 6.69 -2.75 21.18
CA LYS A 164 7.55 -1.55 21.26
C LYS A 164 8.48 -1.43 20.05
N ALA A 165 9.04 -2.56 19.61
CA ALA A 165 9.90 -2.62 18.43
C ALA A 165 9.12 -2.26 17.14
N LEU A 166 7.86 -2.70 17.02
CA LEU A 166 6.95 -2.32 15.93
C LEU A 166 6.70 -0.82 15.92
N GLU A 167 6.36 -0.22 17.05
CA GLU A 167 6.14 1.23 17.18
C GLU A 167 7.39 2.02 16.75
N SER A 168 8.57 1.63 17.23
CA SER A 168 9.84 2.27 16.85
C SER A 168 10.14 2.13 15.35
N SER A 169 9.91 0.94 14.78
CA SER A 169 10.25 0.62 13.39
C SER A 169 9.33 1.33 12.40
N PHE A 170 8.03 1.42 12.71
CA PHE A 170 7.06 2.13 11.89
C PHE A 170 7.08 3.65 12.09
N GLY A 171 7.80 4.17 13.09
CA GLY A 171 7.83 5.60 13.44
C GLY A 171 8.27 6.56 12.32
N LEU A 172 8.98 6.08 11.28
CA LEU A 172 9.29 6.88 10.09
C LEU A 172 8.10 7.06 9.13
N VAL A 173 7.14 6.14 9.17
CA VAL A 173 5.99 6.07 8.28
C VAL A 173 4.75 6.63 8.98
N SER A 174 4.52 6.20 10.22
CA SER A 174 3.40 6.62 11.05
C SER A 174 3.74 6.40 12.53
N GLN A 175 3.45 7.39 13.38
CA GLN A 175 3.57 7.23 14.83
C GLN A 175 2.33 6.49 15.33
N THR A 176 2.46 5.20 15.63
CA THR A 176 1.32 4.37 16.05
C THR A 176 1.75 3.42 17.15
N ALA A 177 1.03 3.47 18.27
CA ALA A 177 1.22 2.51 19.36
C ALA A 177 0.59 1.16 18.99
N PHE A 178 1.37 0.08 19.13
CA PHE A 178 0.89 -1.29 18.96
C PHE A 178 0.62 -1.90 20.32
N ARG A 179 -0.67 -2.09 20.65
CA ARG A 179 -1.07 -2.68 21.93
C ARG A 179 -1.46 -4.13 21.73
N LEU A 180 -0.82 -5.02 22.48
CA LEU A 180 -1.21 -6.43 22.54
C LEU A 180 -2.59 -6.54 23.18
N GLU A 181 -3.55 -7.06 22.43
CA GLU A 181 -4.95 -7.18 22.86
C GLU A 181 -5.22 -8.57 23.44
N ARG A 182 -4.74 -9.60 22.76
CA ARG A 182 -4.86 -11.00 23.19
C ARG A 182 -3.79 -11.88 22.55
N THR A 183 -3.63 -13.06 23.13
CA THR A 183 -2.70 -14.09 22.69
C THR A 183 -3.48 -15.38 22.47
N GLU A 184 -3.25 -16.03 21.33
CA GLU A 184 -3.93 -17.26 20.92
C GLU A 184 -2.91 -18.36 20.60
N THR A 185 -3.29 -19.62 20.85
CA THR A 185 -2.51 -20.81 20.46
C THR A 185 -3.14 -21.55 19.29
N ARG A 186 -4.41 -21.27 18.99
CA ARG A 186 -5.15 -21.91 17.90
C ARG A 186 -5.44 -20.88 16.81
N MET A 187 -5.00 -21.17 15.59
CA MET A 187 -5.04 -20.23 14.48
C MET A 187 -6.48 -19.89 14.04
N GLU A 188 -7.45 -20.75 14.33
CA GLU A 188 -8.88 -20.49 14.10
C GLU A 188 -9.42 -19.26 14.89
N PHE A 189 -8.85 -18.95 16.06
CA PHE A 189 -9.23 -17.79 16.88
C PHE A 189 -8.33 -16.56 16.64
N ALA A 190 -7.22 -16.74 15.94
CA ALA A 190 -6.28 -15.69 15.58
C ALA A 190 -6.77 -14.79 14.42
N VAL A 191 -7.99 -15.02 13.93
CA VAL A 191 -8.53 -14.34 12.77
C VAL A 191 -8.93 -12.90 13.11
N ILE A 192 -8.25 -11.94 12.50
CA ILE A 192 -8.48 -10.48 12.66
C ILE A 192 -9.28 -9.84 11.52
N GLY A 193 -9.87 -10.66 10.64
CA GLY A 193 -10.58 -10.22 9.44
C GLY A 193 -11.18 -11.40 8.70
N ARG A 194 -11.28 -11.34 7.36
CA ARG A 194 -11.68 -12.52 6.58
C ARG A 194 -10.44 -13.31 6.18
N ARG A 195 -10.47 -14.64 6.29
CA ARG A 195 -9.37 -15.52 5.83
C ARG A 195 -9.05 -15.33 4.33
N SER A 196 -10.02 -14.91 3.53
CA SER A 196 -9.86 -14.58 2.11
C SER A 196 -9.18 -13.25 1.83
N ASN A 197 -8.96 -12.40 2.84
CA ASN A 197 -8.33 -11.10 2.65
C ASN A 197 -6.85 -11.27 2.27
N LYS A 198 -6.36 -10.38 1.40
CA LYS A 198 -4.94 -10.31 1.09
C LYS A 198 -4.16 -9.76 2.29
N ALA A 199 -2.97 -10.26 2.50
CA ALA A 199 -2.05 -9.82 3.54
C ALA A 199 -0.60 -9.86 3.02
N VAL A 200 0.28 -9.18 3.75
CA VAL A 200 1.74 -9.33 3.65
C VAL A 200 2.21 -10.07 4.88
N GLN A 201 3.08 -11.05 4.69
CA GLN A 201 3.80 -11.73 5.76
C GLN A 201 5.29 -11.36 5.67
N ALA A 202 5.89 -11.04 6.81
CA ALA A 202 7.34 -10.95 6.97
C ALA A 202 7.80 -12.03 7.94
N LYS A 203 8.85 -12.77 7.57
CA LYS A 203 9.44 -13.83 8.40
C LYS A 203 10.80 -13.40 8.92
N PHE A 204 11.04 -13.65 10.20
CA PHE A 204 12.25 -13.28 10.91
C PHE A 204 12.85 -14.52 11.54
N LEU A 205 14.13 -14.77 11.28
CA LEU A 205 14.86 -15.87 11.89
C LEU A 205 15.56 -15.39 13.15
N LEU A 206 15.27 -16.09 14.24
CA LEU A 206 15.97 -16.01 15.50
C LEU A 206 17.17 -16.96 15.47
N GLN A 207 18.32 -16.49 15.91
CA GLN A 207 19.50 -17.32 16.13
C GLN A 207 20.09 -17.03 17.52
N ALA A 208 20.19 -18.06 18.35
CA ALA A 208 20.83 -18.01 19.65
C ALA A 208 21.26 -19.42 20.09
N LEU A 209 22.40 -19.55 20.78
CA LEU A 209 22.88 -20.84 21.31
C LEU A 209 22.97 -21.97 20.26
N ASN A 210 23.37 -21.64 19.02
CA ASN A 210 23.34 -22.56 17.86
C ASN A 210 21.95 -23.14 17.54
N ARG A 211 20.89 -22.50 18.02
CA ARG A 211 19.49 -22.84 17.75
C ARG A 211 18.82 -21.76 16.91
N GLY A 212 17.76 -22.18 16.25
CA GLY A 212 16.92 -21.35 15.40
C GLY A 212 15.55 -21.08 16.02
N GLY A 213 14.76 -20.29 15.31
CA GLY A 213 13.35 -20.10 15.56
C GLY A 213 12.78 -19.08 14.58
N GLU A 214 11.47 -19.13 14.34
CA GLU A 214 10.80 -18.22 13.43
C GLU A 214 9.82 -17.32 14.17
N MET A 215 9.97 -16.01 13.97
CA MET A 215 8.93 -15.03 14.26
C MET A 215 8.34 -14.57 12.93
N PHE A 216 7.02 -14.47 12.84
CA PHE A 216 6.35 -13.95 11.66
C PHE A 216 5.41 -12.80 12.00
N LEU A 217 5.31 -11.83 11.10
CA LEU A 217 4.41 -10.69 11.18
C LEU A 217 3.46 -10.73 9.99
N ILE A 218 2.16 -10.71 10.24
CA ILE A 218 1.13 -10.66 9.21
C ILE A 218 0.38 -9.34 9.32
N ILE A 219 0.40 -8.57 8.23
CA ILE A 219 -0.31 -7.29 8.13
C ILE A 219 -1.39 -7.41 7.03
N PRO A 220 -2.67 -7.30 7.40
CA PRO A 220 -3.76 -7.28 6.41
C PRO A 220 -3.63 -6.12 5.43
N GLN A 221 -4.04 -6.34 4.19
CA GLN A 221 -3.99 -5.29 3.16
C GLN A 221 -4.82 -4.06 3.50
N THR A 222 -5.94 -4.27 4.20
CA THR A 222 -6.82 -3.20 4.66
C THR A 222 -6.10 -2.21 5.55
N VAL A 223 -5.15 -2.70 6.37
CA VAL A 223 -4.35 -1.91 7.31
C VAL A 223 -3.20 -1.19 6.58
N LEU A 224 -2.62 -1.81 5.55
CA LEU A 224 -1.54 -1.18 4.76
C LEU A 224 -2.04 -0.09 3.79
N ASN A 225 -3.30 -0.16 3.36
CA ASN A 225 -3.87 0.74 2.35
C ASN A 225 -3.71 2.24 2.69
N PRO A 226 -4.08 2.71 3.90
CA PRO A 226 -3.88 4.10 4.30
C PRO A 226 -2.41 4.54 4.30
N LEU A 227 -1.49 3.60 4.54
CA LEU A 227 -0.05 3.86 4.67
C LEU A 227 0.70 3.82 3.34
N ARG A 228 0.07 3.32 2.26
CA ARG A 228 0.67 3.18 0.93
C ARG A 228 1.41 4.44 0.45
N PRO A 229 0.86 5.67 0.58
CA PRO A 229 1.55 6.88 0.10
C PRO A 229 2.86 7.19 0.86
N ALA A 230 2.94 6.80 2.14
CA ALA A 230 4.13 6.96 2.95
C ALA A 230 5.14 5.83 2.67
N LEU A 231 4.66 4.60 2.51
CA LEU A 231 5.49 3.41 2.22
C LEU A 231 6.06 3.40 0.78
N ALA A 232 5.40 4.06 -0.16
CA ALA A 232 5.87 4.19 -1.54
C ALA A 232 7.02 5.20 -1.70
N LYS A 233 7.19 6.13 -0.76
CA LYS A 233 8.28 7.11 -0.79
C LYS A 233 9.51 6.48 -0.16
N VAL A 234 10.58 6.27 -0.92
CA VAL A 234 11.88 5.91 -0.34
C VAL A 234 12.36 7.10 0.50
N LEU A 235 12.12 7.02 1.80
CA LEU A 235 12.73 7.91 2.77
C LEU A 235 14.14 7.37 2.98
N THR A 236 15.09 7.84 2.16
CA THR A 236 16.52 7.59 2.42
C THR A 236 16.82 8.15 3.80
N GLY A 237 17.10 7.23 4.73
CA GLY A 237 17.42 7.55 6.11
C GLY A 237 18.80 8.19 6.19
N GLU A 238 18.88 9.49 5.98
CA GLU A 238 19.82 10.32 6.71
C GLU A 238 19.00 11.18 7.66
N SER A 239 19.19 10.93 8.96
CA SER A 239 18.86 11.88 10.02
C SER A 239 19.72 13.13 9.83
N ALA A 240 19.33 14.00 8.91
CA ALA A 240 19.42 15.42 9.14
C ALA A 240 17.98 15.87 9.31
N ALA A 241 17.67 16.46 10.47
CA ALA A 241 16.43 17.19 10.66
C ALA A 241 16.18 18.01 9.39
N ARG A 242 15.17 17.65 8.59
CA ARG A 242 14.85 18.36 7.35
C ARG A 242 14.58 19.80 7.77
N ASP A 243 15.50 20.70 7.47
CA ASP A 243 15.23 22.12 7.64
C ASP A 243 14.10 22.45 6.65
N PRO A 244 12.89 22.78 7.14
CA PRO A 244 11.78 23.13 6.25
C PRO A 244 12.13 24.33 5.36
N ARG A 245 13.10 25.17 5.74
CA ARG A 245 13.61 26.25 4.89
C ARG A 245 14.41 25.75 3.70
N TRP A 246 15.24 24.72 3.88
CA TRP A 246 16.03 24.14 2.79
C TRP A 246 15.14 23.46 1.75
N ALA A 247 14.12 22.71 2.21
CA ALA A 247 13.14 22.10 1.31
C ALA A 247 12.32 23.14 0.53
N GLN A 248 11.91 24.24 1.18
CA GLN A 248 11.22 25.35 0.52
C GLN A 248 12.12 26.07 -0.47
N GLN A 249 13.41 26.28 -0.14
CA GLN A 249 14.37 26.90 -1.06
C GLN A 249 14.62 26.04 -2.29
N ILE A 250 14.84 24.73 -2.14
CA ILE A 250 14.99 23.84 -3.30
C ILE A 250 13.73 23.79 -4.14
N ALA A 251 12.55 23.70 -3.52
CA ALA A 251 11.28 23.74 -4.26
C ALA A 251 11.13 25.06 -5.05
N ALA A 252 11.52 26.18 -4.44
CA ALA A 252 11.50 27.49 -5.11
C ALA A 252 12.51 27.57 -6.27
N GLU A 253 13.72 27.02 -6.12
CA GLU A 253 14.73 27.03 -7.18
C GLU A 253 14.40 26.06 -8.32
N VAL A 254 13.83 24.89 -8.02
CA VAL A 254 13.32 23.96 -9.05
C VAL A 254 12.18 24.61 -9.85
N GLN A 255 11.28 25.35 -9.19
CA GLN A 255 10.21 26.09 -9.88
C GLN A 255 10.72 27.23 -10.77
N LYS A 256 11.89 27.81 -10.46
CA LYS A 256 12.53 28.86 -11.27
C LYS A 256 13.38 28.31 -12.41
N THR A 257 13.58 26.98 -12.48
CA THR A 257 14.42 26.37 -13.50
C THR A 257 13.73 26.48 -14.87
N THR A 258 14.43 27.08 -15.83
CA THR A 258 13.92 27.22 -17.20
C THR A 258 14.12 25.91 -17.95
N VAL A 259 13.03 25.33 -18.46
CA VAL A 259 13.06 24.13 -19.31
C VAL A 259 12.82 24.54 -20.76
N ARG A 260 13.63 24.02 -21.69
CA ARG A 260 13.34 24.16 -23.13
C ARG A 260 12.34 23.11 -23.55
N LEU A 261 11.23 23.56 -24.10
CA LEU A 261 10.20 22.70 -24.67
C LEU A 261 10.26 22.80 -26.20
N ARG A 262 10.19 21.67 -26.88
CA ARG A 262 10.10 21.58 -28.35
C ARG A 262 8.75 21.00 -28.71
N ALA A 263 8.04 21.67 -29.62
CA ALA A 263 6.80 21.16 -30.18
C ALA A 263 7.10 20.56 -31.55
N VAL A 264 6.91 19.25 -31.69
CA VAL A 264 7.14 18.52 -32.93
C VAL A 264 5.80 18.41 -33.66
N LEU A 265 5.69 19.13 -34.78
CA LEU A 265 4.48 19.17 -35.61
C LEU A 265 4.32 17.86 -36.39
N GLU A 266 5.43 17.32 -36.89
CA GLU A 266 5.48 16.10 -37.68
C GLU A 266 6.88 15.49 -37.64
N GLU A 267 6.95 14.16 -37.60
CA GLU A 267 8.17 13.40 -37.80
C GLU A 267 8.00 12.57 -39.08
N ARG A 268 8.90 12.76 -40.05
CA ARG A 268 8.89 12.02 -41.31
C ARG A 268 10.16 11.21 -41.46
N HIS A 269 10.02 9.92 -41.71
CA HIS A 269 11.15 9.07 -42.07
C HIS A 269 11.51 9.29 -43.54
N LEU A 270 12.79 9.56 -43.80
CA LEU A 270 13.34 9.72 -45.14
C LEU A 270 14.51 8.76 -45.32
N THR A 271 14.60 8.16 -46.50
CA THR A 271 15.75 7.35 -46.88
C THR A 271 16.97 8.23 -47.17
N LEU A 272 18.16 7.67 -47.02
CA LEU A 272 19.41 8.41 -47.27
C LEU A 272 19.50 8.94 -48.72
N GLY A 273 18.95 8.20 -49.68
CA GLY A 273 18.88 8.61 -51.08
C GLY A 273 17.98 9.84 -51.31
N GLU A 274 16.85 9.92 -50.60
CA GLU A 274 15.96 11.09 -50.66
C GLU A 274 16.61 12.33 -50.04
N ILE A 275 17.36 12.16 -48.95
CA ILE A 275 18.10 13.24 -48.31
C ILE A 275 19.22 13.75 -49.24
N ALA A 276 19.96 12.84 -49.88
CA ALA A 276 21.03 13.19 -50.82
C ALA A 276 20.51 13.90 -52.09
N GLY A 277 19.24 13.68 -52.45
CA GLY A 277 18.59 14.29 -53.61
C GLY A 277 17.97 15.67 -53.37
N LEU A 278 17.99 16.19 -52.14
CA LEU A 278 17.39 17.49 -51.82
C LEU A 278 18.11 18.65 -52.51
N LYS A 279 17.34 19.53 -53.15
CA LYS A 279 17.88 20.71 -53.84
C LYS A 279 17.57 22.00 -53.07
N VAL A 280 18.50 22.95 -53.13
CA VAL A 280 18.27 24.31 -52.58
C VAL A 280 17.04 24.92 -53.26
N GLY A 281 16.06 25.34 -52.46
CA GLY A 281 14.78 25.88 -52.93
C GLY A 281 13.64 24.86 -53.02
N GLN A 282 13.88 23.59 -52.71
CA GLN A 282 12.83 22.58 -52.62
C GLN A 282 11.91 22.84 -51.42
N VAL A 283 10.60 22.83 -51.66
CA VAL A 283 9.58 22.98 -50.62
C VAL A 283 9.22 21.60 -50.08
N LEU A 284 9.39 21.41 -48.77
CA LEU A 284 8.95 20.21 -48.07
C LEU A 284 7.57 20.50 -47.49
N THR A 285 6.54 19.83 -48.01
CA THR A 285 5.20 19.90 -47.45
C THR A 285 5.14 19.08 -46.16
N LEU A 286 4.54 19.68 -45.14
CA LEU A 286 4.16 19.00 -43.91
C LEU A 286 2.72 18.52 -44.07
N ASP A 287 2.45 17.27 -43.71
CA ASP A 287 1.11 16.68 -43.66
C ASP A 287 0.35 17.09 -42.38
N ALA A 288 1.01 17.83 -41.47
CA ALA A 288 0.40 18.37 -40.26
C ALA A 288 -0.72 19.39 -40.57
N THR A 289 -1.96 19.03 -40.21
CA THR A 289 -3.13 19.93 -40.23
C THR A 289 -3.38 20.58 -38.87
N PRO A 290 -4.15 21.67 -38.75
CA PRO A 290 -4.49 22.29 -37.46
C PRO A 290 -5.21 21.36 -36.46
N ALA A 291 -5.80 20.28 -36.95
CA ALA A 291 -6.43 19.24 -36.13
C ALA A 291 -5.45 18.15 -35.67
N THR A 292 -4.21 18.15 -36.18
CA THR A 292 -3.19 17.14 -35.87
C THR A 292 -2.69 17.34 -34.45
N ARG A 293 -2.53 16.23 -33.72
CA ARG A 293 -1.94 16.25 -32.38
C ARG A 293 -0.45 16.49 -32.48
N ILE A 294 0.02 17.52 -31.78
CA ILE A 294 1.42 17.95 -31.74
C ILE A 294 2.04 17.35 -30.47
N LYS A 295 3.22 16.75 -30.62
CA LYS A 295 3.97 16.19 -29.50
C LYS A 295 4.82 17.28 -28.86
N LEU A 296 4.60 17.53 -27.57
CA LEU A 296 5.41 18.45 -26.79
C LEU A 296 6.49 17.67 -26.03
N GLU A 297 7.75 18.00 -26.29
CA GLU A 297 8.91 17.33 -25.75
C GLU A 297 9.74 18.27 -24.87
N GLY A 298 10.31 17.73 -23.80
CA GLY A 298 11.32 18.41 -22.99
C GLY A 298 12.54 17.51 -22.86
N ASN A 299 13.73 18.01 -23.20
CA ASN A 299 14.98 17.23 -23.25
C ASN A 299 14.82 15.88 -23.98
N ASP A 300 14.29 15.93 -25.21
CA ASP A 300 14.07 14.76 -26.10
C ASP A 300 13.14 13.67 -25.53
N ARG A 301 12.34 13.99 -24.50
CA ARG A 301 11.30 13.10 -23.98
C ARG A 301 9.90 13.65 -24.27
N PRO A 302 8.98 12.84 -24.82
CA PRO A 302 7.57 13.23 -24.93
C PRO A 302 6.98 13.49 -23.55
N LEU A 303 6.30 14.64 -23.41
CA LEU A 303 5.61 15.02 -22.18
C LEU A 303 4.09 15.04 -22.39
N PHE A 304 3.62 15.76 -23.41
CA PHE A 304 2.19 16.01 -23.61
C PHE A 304 1.78 15.96 -25.08
N TRP A 305 0.54 15.55 -25.32
CA TRP A 305 -0.18 15.80 -26.57
C TRP A 305 -0.82 17.19 -26.52
N CYS A 306 -0.60 17.97 -27.57
CA CYS A 306 -1.11 19.33 -27.70
C CYS A 306 -1.88 19.51 -29.00
N ARG A 307 -2.75 20.52 -29.05
CA ARG A 307 -3.29 21.05 -30.31
C ARG A 307 -2.77 22.45 -30.57
N ALA A 308 -2.44 22.72 -31.83
CA ALA A 308 -2.14 24.07 -32.28
C ALA A 308 -3.40 24.93 -32.23
N GLY A 309 -3.22 26.17 -31.77
CA GLY A 309 -4.21 27.22 -31.84
C GLY A 309 -3.55 28.56 -32.10
N GLN A 310 -4.38 29.59 -32.22
CA GLN A 310 -3.93 30.97 -32.32
C GLN A 310 -4.60 31.78 -31.21
N SER A 311 -3.82 32.55 -30.46
CA SER A 311 -4.32 33.47 -29.45
C SER A 311 -3.61 34.81 -29.59
N GLN A 312 -4.39 35.88 -29.73
CA GLN A 312 -3.88 37.26 -29.86
C GLN A 312 -2.77 37.42 -30.92
N GLY A 313 -2.91 36.72 -32.05
CA GLY A 313 -1.95 36.77 -33.16
C GLY A 313 -0.70 35.88 -32.99
N ALA A 314 -0.51 35.24 -31.83
CA ALA A 314 0.58 34.29 -31.59
C ALA A 314 0.10 32.82 -31.74
N TYR A 315 1.00 31.95 -32.19
CA TYR A 315 0.78 30.50 -32.18
C TYR A 315 0.85 30.01 -30.73
N VAL A 316 -0.17 29.26 -30.32
CA VAL A 316 -0.27 28.69 -28.97
C VAL A 316 -0.52 27.19 -29.06
N LEU A 317 -0.08 26.47 -28.02
CA LEU A 317 -0.31 25.03 -27.89
C LEU A 317 -1.21 24.80 -26.69
N ARG A 318 -2.37 24.17 -26.93
CA ARG A 318 -3.26 23.74 -25.87
C ARG A 318 -2.90 22.32 -25.48
N VAL A 319 -2.48 22.12 -24.23
CA VAL A 319 -2.20 20.80 -23.65
C VAL A 319 -3.52 20.02 -23.49
N GLU A 320 -3.55 18.78 -23.99
CA GLU A 320 -4.70 17.88 -23.87
C GLU A 320 -4.41 16.78 -22.86
N ASP A 321 -3.51 15.86 -23.23
CA ASP A 321 -3.24 14.64 -22.50
C ASP A 321 -1.74 14.51 -22.20
N ALA A 322 -1.39 13.92 -21.06
CA ALA A 322 -0.01 13.53 -20.77
C ALA A 322 0.35 12.24 -21.53
N ILE A 323 1.54 12.21 -22.14
CA ILE A 323 2.03 11.01 -22.82
C ILE A 323 2.57 10.05 -21.74
N ASN A 324 2.05 8.82 -21.70
CA ASN A 324 2.52 7.80 -20.77
C ASN A 324 3.47 6.83 -21.49
N PRO A 325 4.79 6.89 -21.24
CA PRO A 325 5.79 6.13 -22.00
C PRO A 325 5.64 4.60 -21.86
N GLU A 326 5.01 4.10 -20.78
CA GLU A 326 4.82 2.65 -20.57
C GLU A 326 3.69 2.04 -21.41
N LYS A 327 2.76 2.84 -21.96
CA LYS A 327 1.62 2.32 -22.73
C LYS A 327 1.85 2.22 -24.24
N GLU A 328 2.86 2.91 -24.78
CA GLU A 328 3.12 2.96 -26.23
C GLU A 328 4.36 2.17 -26.69
N GLY A 329 5.17 1.63 -25.77
CA GLY A 329 6.33 0.78 -26.11
C GLY A 329 5.99 -0.58 -26.75
N GLY A 330 4.70 -0.93 -26.87
CA GLY A 330 4.25 -2.21 -27.43
C GLY A 330 3.98 -2.23 -28.94
N HIS A 331 4.05 -1.09 -29.64
CA HIS A 331 3.57 -1.00 -31.02
C HIS A 331 4.62 -0.47 -32.02
N GLY A 332 5.88 -0.89 -31.88
CA GLY A 332 6.98 -0.45 -32.74
C GLY A 332 7.97 -1.51 -33.24
N LEU A 333 7.71 -2.81 -33.03
CA LEU A 333 8.64 -3.89 -33.42
C LEU A 333 8.10 -4.90 -34.45
N LEU A 334 7.01 -4.58 -35.16
CA LEU A 334 6.58 -5.35 -36.32
C LEU A 334 6.32 -4.39 -37.49
N GLY A 335 7.38 -4.15 -38.25
CA GLY A 335 7.42 -3.47 -39.53
C GLY A 335 8.76 -3.77 -40.19
#